data_AF-A0A936AL10-F1
#
_entry.id   AF-A0A936AL10-F1
#
_cell.length_a   1.000
_cell.length_b   1.000
_cell.length_c   1.000
_cell.angle_alpha   90.00
_cell.angle_beta   90.00
_cell.angle_gamma   90.00
#
_symmetry.space_group_name_H-M   'P 1'
#
loop_
_entity.id
_entity.type
_entity.pdbx_description
1 polymer ?
#
loop_
_entity_poly.entity_id
_entity_poly.type
_entity_poly.pdbx_seq_one_letter_code
_entity_poly.pdbx_strand_id
1 'polypeptide(L)'
;MRILLYNPDNGVTRNFMPHLWMFLLQALTPPGHEVLLIDGNAQPMDEEGIARYVREQNIGLVGIGAMTRMIAKAYRMADAIRAVGVPVVMGGPHVTEVPDEALGRDGGPRHADAVALGEADETWPKIVEDAARGQLKDIYSPLDETGKERKPTLQPYPVIPWDKINLEQSI
;
A
#
# COMPACT_ATOMS: atom_id res chain seq x y z
N MET A 1 -1.53 15.51 -1.77
CA MET A 1 -1.99 15.05 -0.43
C MET A 1 -0.86 14.28 0.26
N ARG A 2 -0.99 14.00 1.57
CA ARG A 2 -0.08 13.11 2.28
C ARG A 2 -0.49 11.66 2.12
N ILE A 3 0.45 10.79 1.80
CA ILE A 3 0.24 9.37 1.52
C ILE A 3 1.13 8.58 2.47
N LEU A 4 0.57 7.56 3.12
CA LEU A 4 1.34 6.61 3.91
C LEU A 4 1.46 5.29 3.15
N LEU A 5 2.69 4.83 2.94
CA LEU A 5 2.95 3.46 2.53
C LEU A 5 3.32 2.68 3.79
N TYR A 6 2.50 1.68 4.11
CA TYR A 6 2.59 0.94 5.35
C TYR A 6 2.77 -0.55 5.09
N ASN A 7 3.81 -1.12 5.69
CA ASN A 7 4.03 -2.55 5.74
C ASN A 7 3.80 -3.03 7.19
N PRO A 8 2.75 -3.81 7.49
CA PRO A 8 2.53 -4.31 8.84
C PRO A 8 3.69 -5.19 9.35
N ASP A 9 3.92 -5.26 10.66
CA ASP A 9 4.82 -6.29 11.18
C ASP A 9 4.21 -7.67 11.03
N ASN A 10 5.10 -8.65 11.00
CA ASN A 10 4.69 -10.04 10.86
C ASN A 10 4.41 -10.76 12.19
N GLY A 11 4.74 -10.15 13.34
CA GLY A 11 4.52 -10.68 14.70
C GLY A 11 5.18 -12.02 15.06
N VAL A 12 5.72 -12.77 14.09
CA VAL A 12 6.18 -14.16 14.25
C VAL A 12 7.70 -14.26 14.22
N THR A 13 8.33 -13.48 13.34
CA THR A 13 9.77 -13.42 13.18
C THR A 13 10.21 -11.97 13.30
N ARG A 14 11.21 -11.69 14.14
CA ARG A 14 11.95 -10.41 14.08
C ARG A 14 12.84 -10.33 12.83
N ASN A 15 12.40 -10.97 11.74
CA ASN A 15 13.14 -11.04 10.50
C ASN A 15 12.92 -9.74 9.76
N PHE A 16 13.93 -8.88 9.81
CA PHE A 16 13.96 -7.63 9.09
C PHE A 16 14.34 -7.94 7.64
N MET A 17 13.36 -7.95 6.74
CA MET A 17 13.60 -7.97 5.30
C MET A 17 13.07 -6.66 4.73
N PRO A 18 13.95 -5.71 4.33
CA PRO A 18 13.52 -4.39 3.92
C PRO A 18 12.61 -4.48 2.70
N HIS A 19 11.43 -3.88 2.81
CA HIS A 19 10.42 -3.91 1.78
C HIS A 19 10.67 -2.83 0.72
N LEU A 20 11.31 -3.21 -0.39
CA LEU A 20 11.70 -2.28 -1.45
C LEU A 20 10.52 -1.60 -2.17
N TRP A 21 9.34 -2.24 -2.17
CA TRP A 21 8.16 -1.73 -2.86
C TRP A 21 7.75 -0.32 -2.40
N MET A 22 7.94 0.00 -1.11
CA MET A 22 7.58 1.31 -0.56
C MET A 22 8.41 2.44 -1.17
N PHE A 23 9.71 2.22 -1.34
CA PHE A 23 10.61 3.21 -1.96
C PHE A 23 10.35 3.36 -3.45
N LEU A 24 10.02 2.25 -4.13
CA LEU A 24 9.63 2.28 -5.54
C LEU A 24 8.36 3.11 -5.74
N LEU A 25 7.30 2.84 -4.96
CA LEU A 25 6.05 3.59 -5.07
C LEU A 25 6.22 5.04 -4.63
N GLN A 26 7.08 5.33 -3.65
CA GLN A 26 7.47 6.70 -3.33
C GLN A 26 8.09 7.40 -4.54
N ALA A 27 9.03 6.77 -5.23
CA ALA A 27 9.66 7.33 -6.43
C ALA A 27 8.71 7.50 -7.62
N LEU A 28 7.69 6.63 -7.73
CA LEU A 28 6.66 6.68 -8.77
C LEU A 28 5.47 7.59 -8.42
N THR A 29 5.41 8.12 -7.20
CA THR A 29 4.30 8.98 -6.79
C THR A 29 4.33 10.30 -7.58
N PRO A 30 3.21 10.73 -8.20
CA PRO A 30 3.15 12.00 -8.92
C PRO A 30 3.58 13.20 -8.06
N PRO A 31 4.19 14.25 -8.65
CA PRO A 31 4.53 15.47 -7.93
C PRO A 31 3.33 16.13 -7.24
N GLY A 32 3.58 16.85 -6.13
CA GLY A 32 2.52 17.50 -5.34
C GLY A 32 1.94 16.63 -4.22
N HIS A 33 2.49 15.42 -4.04
CA HIS A 33 2.17 14.52 -2.96
C HIS A 33 3.39 14.33 -2.05
N GLU A 34 3.15 14.17 -0.76
CA GLU A 34 4.17 13.84 0.24
C GLU A 34 3.96 12.39 0.65
N VAL A 35 5.02 11.57 0.59
CA VAL A 35 4.95 10.13 0.88
C VAL A 35 5.76 9.84 2.14
N LEU A 36 5.08 9.27 3.13
CA LEU A 36 5.64 8.79 4.39
C LEU A 36 5.69 7.27 4.36
N LEU A 37 6.74 6.68 4.93
CA LEU A 37 6.96 5.24 4.95
C LEU A 37 6.95 4.74 6.39
N ILE A 38 6.25 3.62 6.65
CA ILE A 38 6.35 2.89 7.91
C ILE A 38 6.54 1.40 7.60
N ASP A 39 7.67 0.86 8.04
CA ASP A 39 7.83 -0.58 8.16
C ASP A 39 7.53 -1.00 9.60
N GLY A 40 6.44 -1.73 9.80
CA GLY A 40 6.03 -2.24 11.10
C GLY A 40 7.07 -3.14 11.75
N ASN A 41 7.93 -3.82 10.98
CA ASN A 41 9.00 -4.64 11.55
C ASN A 41 10.09 -3.78 12.22
N ALA A 42 10.28 -2.54 11.77
CA ALA A 42 11.16 -1.55 12.38
C ALA A 42 10.43 -0.77 13.49
N GLN A 43 9.21 -0.33 13.18
CA GLN A 43 8.38 0.51 14.03
C GLN A 43 7.01 -0.15 14.24
N PRO A 44 6.90 -1.09 15.20
CA PRO A 44 5.66 -1.81 15.45
C PRO A 44 4.51 -0.86 15.78
N MET A 45 3.37 -1.09 15.16
CA MET A 45 2.12 -0.36 15.43
C MET A 45 1.04 -1.36 15.83
N ASP A 46 0.14 -0.92 16.68
CA ASP A 46 -1.18 -1.51 16.90
C ASP A 46 -2.27 -0.68 16.19
N GLU A 47 -3.50 -1.17 16.22
CA GLU A 47 -4.66 -0.58 15.54
C GLU A 47 -4.92 0.86 16.02
N GLU A 48 -4.73 1.15 17.31
CA GLU A 48 -4.89 2.50 17.85
C GLU A 48 -3.77 3.43 17.39
N GLY A 49 -2.52 2.95 17.44
CA GLY A 49 -1.33 3.68 17.05
C GLY A 49 -1.35 4.09 15.58
N ILE A 50 -1.68 3.17 14.67
CA ILE A 50 -1.75 3.49 13.24
C ILE A 50 -2.90 4.46 12.94
N ALA A 51 -4.07 4.29 13.57
CA ALA A 51 -5.20 5.20 13.42
C ALA A 51 -4.86 6.61 13.95
N ARG A 52 -4.16 6.70 15.08
CA ARG A 52 -3.68 7.97 15.64
C ARG A 52 -2.68 8.64 14.70
N TYR A 53 -1.67 7.90 14.24
CA TYR A 53 -0.65 8.41 13.32
C TYR A 53 -1.28 8.98 12.04
N VAL A 54 -2.21 8.24 11.44
CA VAL A 54 -2.93 8.66 10.24
C VAL A 54 -3.66 10.00 10.44
N ARG A 55 -4.30 10.20 11.59
CA ARG A 55 -4.97 11.47 11.92
C ARG A 55 -3.97 12.60 12.16
N GLU A 56 -2.97 12.37 13.01
CA GLU A 56 -1.99 13.39 13.41
C GLU A 56 -1.14 13.87 12.23
N GLN A 57 -0.79 12.96 11.30
CA GLN A 57 -0.04 13.31 10.10
C GLN A 57 -0.94 13.83 8.96
N ASN A 58 -2.26 13.88 9.15
CA ASN A 58 -3.24 14.30 8.14
C ASN A 58 -3.09 13.51 6.82
N ILE A 59 -3.01 12.19 6.94
CA ILE A 59 -2.86 11.27 5.80
C ILE A 59 -4.18 11.21 5.02
N GLY A 60 -4.12 11.36 3.70
CA GLY A 60 -5.27 11.31 2.80
C GLY A 60 -5.41 10.00 2.02
N LEU A 61 -4.39 9.14 2.04
CA LEU A 61 -4.39 7.83 1.38
C LEU A 61 -3.39 6.90 2.08
N VAL A 62 -3.78 5.64 2.31
CA VAL A 62 -2.83 4.61 2.78
C VAL A 62 -2.71 3.48 1.76
N GLY A 63 -1.47 3.14 1.40
CA GLY A 63 -1.15 1.92 0.67
C GLY A 63 -0.62 0.84 1.62
N ILE A 64 -1.21 -0.35 1.61
CA ILE A 64 -0.78 -1.49 2.44
C ILE A 64 -0.36 -2.67 1.55
N GLY A 65 0.89 -3.10 1.69
CA GLY A 65 1.39 -4.33 1.07
C GLY A 65 1.27 -5.52 2.03
N ALA A 66 0.69 -6.63 1.58
CA ALA A 66 0.51 -7.83 2.40
C ALA A 66 0.89 -9.14 1.69
N MET A 67 1.69 -9.95 2.38
CA MET A 67 1.82 -11.38 2.11
C MET A 67 0.80 -12.17 2.94
N THR A 68 0.48 -13.39 2.53
CA THR A 68 -0.53 -14.25 3.21
C THR A 68 -0.27 -14.38 4.70
N ARG A 69 0.99 -14.57 5.12
CA ARG A 69 1.36 -14.68 6.54
C ARG A 69 1.09 -13.41 7.37
N MET A 70 0.88 -12.26 6.74
CA MET A 70 0.63 -10.97 7.39
C MET A 70 -0.83 -10.53 7.28
N ILE A 71 -1.65 -11.22 6.48
CA ILE A 71 -2.93 -10.66 6.03
C ILE A 71 -3.88 -10.37 7.18
N ALA A 72 -3.97 -11.26 8.18
CA ALA A 72 -4.85 -11.06 9.33
C ALA A 72 -4.51 -9.77 10.10
N LYS A 73 -3.22 -9.41 10.22
CA LYS A 73 -2.83 -8.13 10.82
C LYS A 73 -3.08 -6.98 9.85
N ALA A 74 -2.72 -7.14 8.58
CA ALA A 74 -2.96 -6.12 7.55
C ALA A 74 -4.43 -5.68 7.50
N TYR A 75 -5.38 -6.62 7.57
CA TYR A 75 -6.81 -6.34 7.61
C TYR A 75 -7.22 -5.54 8.85
N ARG A 76 -6.78 -5.93 10.06
CA ARG A 76 -7.09 -5.15 11.27
C ARG A 76 -6.54 -3.73 11.21
N MET A 77 -5.33 -3.55 10.67
CA MET A 77 -4.75 -2.23 10.49
C MET A 77 -5.52 -1.42 9.43
N ALA A 78 -5.89 -2.06 8.31
CA ALA A 78 -6.70 -1.43 7.27
C ALA A 78 -8.06 -0.98 7.83
N ASP A 79 -8.73 -1.84 8.60
CA ASP A 79 -10.02 -1.53 9.23
C ASP A 79 -9.90 -0.35 10.20
N ALA A 80 -8.84 -0.31 11.02
CA ALA A 80 -8.59 0.78 11.95
C ALA A 80 -8.37 2.13 11.22
N ILE A 81 -7.67 2.11 10.09
CA ILE A 81 -7.43 3.29 9.25
C ILE A 81 -8.72 3.73 8.56
N ARG A 82 -9.49 2.79 8.00
CA ARG A 82 -10.77 3.09 7.34
C ARG A 82 -11.81 3.63 8.32
N ALA A 83 -11.80 3.16 9.56
CA ALA A 83 -12.65 3.67 10.63
C ALA A 83 -12.40 5.17 10.95
N VAL A 84 -11.27 5.74 10.54
CA VAL A 84 -10.98 7.18 10.67
C VAL A 84 -11.27 7.98 9.40
N GLY A 85 -11.87 7.35 8.39
CA GLY A 85 -12.31 8.00 7.15
C GLY A 85 -11.22 8.17 6.09
N VAL A 86 -10.07 7.51 6.25
CA VAL A 86 -8.97 7.56 5.27
C VAL A 86 -9.03 6.33 4.36
N PRO A 87 -9.03 6.50 3.02
CA PRO A 87 -9.13 5.38 2.10
C PRO A 87 -7.86 4.52 2.15
N VAL A 88 -8.06 3.19 2.08
CA VAL A 88 -7.00 2.19 2.05
C VAL A 88 -6.97 1.45 0.72
N VAL A 89 -5.80 1.44 0.10
CA VAL A 89 -5.48 0.60 -1.07
C VAL A 89 -4.62 -0.56 -0.59
N MET A 90 -5.05 -1.79 -0.83
CA MET A 90 -4.25 -2.97 -0.50
C MET A 90 -3.61 -3.59 -1.74
N GLY A 91 -2.43 -4.17 -1.59
CA GLY A 91 -1.74 -4.91 -2.64
C GLY A 91 -0.82 -5.98 -2.10
N GLY A 92 -0.03 -6.59 -2.99
CA GLY A 92 0.89 -7.66 -2.67
C GLY A 92 0.32 -9.06 -2.93
N PRO A 93 1.13 -10.12 -2.76
CA PRO A 93 0.83 -11.44 -3.31
C PRO A 93 -0.50 -12.02 -2.86
N HIS A 94 -0.90 -11.82 -1.60
CA HIS A 94 -2.16 -12.35 -1.11
C HIS A 94 -3.36 -11.66 -1.78
N VAL A 95 -3.34 -10.33 -1.84
CA VAL A 95 -4.41 -9.52 -2.42
C VAL A 95 -4.52 -9.77 -3.93
N THR A 96 -3.41 -10.04 -4.62
CA THR A 96 -3.42 -10.44 -6.04
C THR A 96 -4.15 -11.77 -6.25
N GLU A 97 -3.92 -12.76 -5.39
CA GLU A 97 -4.51 -14.11 -5.54
C GLU A 97 -5.98 -14.18 -5.07
N VAL A 98 -6.33 -13.44 -4.02
CA VAL A 98 -7.69 -13.42 -3.43
C VAL A 98 -8.23 -12.00 -3.23
N PRO A 99 -8.41 -11.22 -4.31
CA PRO A 99 -8.80 -9.81 -4.19
C PRO A 99 -10.20 -9.60 -3.61
N ASP A 100 -11.10 -10.56 -3.85
CA ASP A 100 -12.47 -10.49 -3.37
C ASP A 100 -12.57 -10.58 -1.84
N GLU A 101 -11.61 -11.24 -1.16
CA GLU A 101 -11.53 -11.27 0.31
C GLU A 101 -11.27 -9.86 0.86
N ALA A 102 -10.26 -9.17 0.33
CA ALA A 102 -9.93 -7.80 0.75
C ALA A 102 -11.08 -6.81 0.46
N LEU A 103 -11.84 -7.03 -0.61
CA LEU A 103 -12.98 -6.21 -1.01
C LEU A 103 -14.30 -6.59 -0.31
N GLY A 104 -14.32 -7.67 0.48
CA GLY A 104 -15.54 -8.18 1.13
C GLY A 104 -16.58 -8.71 0.15
N ARG A 105 -16.14 -9.19 -1.02
CA ARG A 105 -17.01 -9.73 -2.09
C ARG A 105 -17.22 -11.24 -1.98
N ASP A 106 -16.47 -11.90 -1.11
CA ASP A 106 -16.61 -13.32 -0.74
C ASP A 106 -17.63 -13.57 0.39
N GLY A 107 -18.30 -12.51 0.87
CA GLY A 107 -19.24 -12.55 2.00
C GLY A 107 -18.60 -12.18 3.34
N GLY A 108 -17.29 -11.94 3.37
CA GLY A 108 -16.56 -11.37 4.50
C GLY A 108 -16.69 -9.85 4.62
N PRO A 109 -16.12 -9.25 5.68
CA PRO A 109 -16.03 -7.80 5.81
C PRO A 109 -15.10 -7.20 4.75
N ARG A 110 -15.44 -6.00 4.26
CA ARG A 110 -14.58 -5.24 3.36
C ARG A 110 -13.45 -4.59 4.15
N HIS A 111 -12.21 -4.89 3.79
CA HIS A 111 -10.99 -4.40 4.43
C HIS A 111 -10.28 -3.30 3.63
N ALA A 112 -10.50 -3.23 2.32
CA ALA A 112 -9.88 -2.25 1.42
C ALA A 112 -10.94 -1.43 0.65
N ASP A 113 -10.63 -0.17 0.36
CA ASP A 113 -11.43 0.64 -0.55
C ASP A 113 -11.06 0.37 -2.02
N ALA A 114 -9.82 -0.03 -2.27
CA ALA A 114 -9.35 -0.50 -3.56
C ALA A 114 -8.25 -1.57 -3.41
N VAL A 115 -8.05 -2.38 -4.45
CA VAL A 115 -6.92 -3.32 -4.53
C VAL A 115 -6.05 -3.06 -5.76
N ALA A 116 -4.74 -3.20 -5.59
CA ALA A 116 -3.76 -3.20 -6.68
C ALA A 116 -3.28 -4.64 -6.90
N LEU A 117 -3.60 -5.20 -8.07
CA LEU A 117 -3.22 -6.56 -8.47
C LEU A 117 -1.88 -6.55 -9.19
N GLY A 118 -1.07 -7.58 -8.96
CA GLY A 118 0.25 -7.70 -9.57
C GLY A 118 1.23 -6.63 -9.06
N GLU A 119 2.15 -6.21 -9.94
CA GLU A 119 3.09 -5.13 -9.65
C GLU A 119 2.41 -3.76 -9.80
N ALA A 120 2.56 -2.92 -8.79
CA ALA A 120 1.82 -1.65 -8.72
C ALA A 120 2.47 -0.52 -9.53
N ASP A 121 3.61 -0.72 -10.19
CA ASP A 121 4.40 0.31 -10.88
C ASP A 121 3.56 1.17 -11.83
N GLU A 122 2.80 0.54 -12.73
CA GLU A 122 1.98 1.24 -13.74
C GLU A 122 0.63 1.72 -13.19
N THR A 123 0.15 1.09 -12.11
CA THR A 123 -1.16 1.41 -11.51
C THR A 123 -1.07 2.48 -10.44
N TRP A 124 0.05 2.59 -9.74
CA TRP A 124 0.21 3.46 -8.57
C TRP A 124 -0.01 4.94 -8.90
N PRO A 125 0.58 5.51 -9.97
CA PRO A 125 0.28 6.90 -10.34
C PRO A 125 -1.23 7.14 -10.56
N LYS A 126 -1.91 6.19 -11.21
CA LYS A 126 -3.36 6.25 -11.47
C LYS A 126 -4.18 6.17 -10.17
N ILE A 127 -3.79 5.28 -9.26
CA ILE A 127 -4.39 5.13 -7.92
C ILE A 127 -4.30 6.46 -7.17
N VAL A 128 -3.13 7.10 -7.17
CA VAL A 128 -2.90 8.38 -6.47
C VAL A 128 -3.76 9.49 -7.05
N GLU A 129 -3.83 9.60 -8.38
CA GLU A 129 -4.68 10.58 -9.06
C GLU A 129 -6.18 10.36 -8.80
N ASP A 130 -6.65 9.12 -8.89
CA ASP A 130 -8.04 8.76 -8.62
C ASP A 130 -8.41 9.02 -7.16
N ALA A 131 -7.53 8.68 -6.21
CA ALA A 131 -7.70 9.01 -4.80
C ALA A 131 -7.77 10.52 -4.56
N ALA A 132 -6.91 11.32 -5.21
CA ALA A 132 -6.94 12.77 -5.11
C ALA A 132 -8.26 13.38 -5.64
N ARG A 133 -8.91 12.71 -6.59
CA ARG A 133 -10.23 13.10 -7.14
C ARG A 133 -11.42 12.50 -6.38
N GLY A 134 -11.19 11.62 -5.40
CA GLY A 134 -12.26 10.86 -4.73
C GLY A 134 -12.95 9.85 -5.66
N GLN A 135 -12.21 9.30 -6.63
CA GLN A 135 -12.70 8.44 -7.71
C GLN A 135 -11.98 7.08 -7.73
N LEU A 136 -11.55 6.57 -6.56
CA LEU A 136 -10.93 5.26 -6.46
C LEU A 136 -11.82 4.18 -7.08
N LYS A 137 -11.21 3.31 -7.87
CA LYS A 137 -11.83 2.09 -8.39
C LYS A 137 -11.57 0.95 -7.43
N ASP A 138 -12.50 -0.01 -7.35
CA ASP A 138 -12.30 -1.17 -6.49
C ASP A 138 -11.07 -2.00 -6.89
N ILE A 139 -10.76 -2.11 -8.20
CA ILE A 139 -9.64 -2.92 -8.71
C ILE A 139 -8.79 -2.11 -9.68
N TYR A 140 -7.48 -2.13 -9.45
CA TYR A 140 -6.44 -1.69 -10.36
C TYR A 140 -5.58 -2.88 -10.76
N SER A 141 -5.43 -3.12 -12.06
CA SER A 141 -4.64 -4.23 -12.58
C SER A 141 -3.82 -3.76 -13.78
N PRO A 142 -2.52 -4.14 -13.89
CA PRO A 142 -1.72 -3.91 -15.07
C PRO A 142 -2.10 -4.94 -16.13
N LEU A 143 -3.22 -4.72 -16.82
CA LEU A 143 -3.62 -5.56 -17.95
C LEU A 143 -3.02 -5.02 -19.24
N ASP A 144 -2.51 -5.90 -20.10
CA ASP A 144 -2.21 -5.58 -21.49
C ASP A 144 -3.49 -5.42 -22.33
N GLU A 145 -3.33 -5.04 -23.60
CA GLU A 145 -4.42 -4.85 -24.56
C GLU A 145 -5.29 -6.11 -24.76
N THR A 146 -4.80 -7.28 -24.33
CA THR A 146 -5.48 -8.58 -24.44
C THR A 146 -6.12 -9.03 -23.12
N GLY A 147 -6.01 -8.21 -22.06
CA GLY A 147 -6.54 -8.52 -20.74
C GLY A 147 -5.67 -9.49 -19.93
N LYS A 148 -4.40 -9.70 -20.32
CA LYS A 148 -3.45 -10.49 -19.53
C LYS A 148 -2.63 -9.61 -18.60
N GLU A 149 -2.22 -10.17 -17.47
CA GLU A 149 -1.29 -9.51 -16.55
C GLU A 149 0.01 -9.16 -17.29
N ARG A 150 0.31 -7.86 -17.32
CA ARG A 150 1.52 -7.30 -17.90
C ARG A 150 2.50 -7.01 -16.78
N LYS A 151 3.61 -7.75 -16.76
CA LYS A 151 4.72 -7.40 -15.87
C LYS A 151 5.38 -6.10 -16.36
N PRO A 152 5.75 -5.18 -15.46
CA PRO A 152 6.44 -3.96 -15.84
C PRO A 152 7.76 -4.32 -16.54
N THR A 153 8.14 -3.49 -17.52
CA THR A 153 9.40 -3.68 -18.24
C THR A 153 10.56 -3.35 -17.31
N LEU A 154 11.66 -4.09 -17.39
CA LEU A 154 12.88 -3.76 -16.65
C LEU A 154 13.66 -2.56 -17.25
N GLN A 155 13.21 -1.99 -18.38
CA GLN A 155 13.92 -0.90 -19.07
C GLN A 155 12.96 0.20 -19.59
N PRO A 156 13.16 1.48 -19.20
CA PRO A 156 14.03 1.97 -18.13
C PRO A 156 13.36 1.84 -16.75
N TYR A 157 13.95 1.09 -15.82
CA TYR A 157 13.48 1.06 -14.43
C TYR A 157 13.81 2.38 -13.72
N PRO A 158 12.92 2.93 -12.88
CA PRO A 158 13.20 4.16 -12.15
C PRO A 158 14.47 4.02 -11.30
N VAL A 159 15.37 5.01 -11.43
CA VAL A 159 16.54 5.12 -10.55
C VAL A 159 16.07 5.67 -9.21
N ILE A 160 16.08 4.82 -8.18
CA ILE A 160 15.75 5.24 -6.81
C ILE A 160 16.90 6.13 -6.30
N PRO A 161 16.64 7.39 -5.92
CA PRO A 161 17.66 8.32 -5.45
C PRO A 161 18.01 8.02 -3.98
N TRP A 162 18.71 6.91 -3.75
CA TRP A 162 19.07 6.43 -2.40
C TRP A 162 19.82 7.47 -1.56
N ASP A 163 20.53 8.40 -2.20
CA ASP A 163 21.25 9.52 -1.56
C ASP A 163 20.33 10.60 -0.98
N LYS A 164 19.07 10.66 -1.41
CA LYS A 164 18.09 11.68 -1.00
C LYS A 164 16.95 11.13 -0.15
N ILE A 165 16.84 9.81 -0.04
CA ILE A 165 15.78 9.15 0.73
C ILE A 165 16.16 9.21 2.22
N ASN A 166 15.20 9.63 3.05
CA ASN A 166 15.36 9.57 4.50
C ASN A 166 15.18 8.12 4.98
N LEU A 167 16.29 7.41 5.15
CA LEU A 167 16.30 6.03 5.61
C LEU A 167 15.94 5.87 7.09
N GLU A 168 16.02 6.94 7.91
CA GLU A 168 15.63 6.88 9.33
C GLU A 168 14.14 6.58 9.51
N GLN A 169 13.33 6.76 8.46
CA GLN A 169 11.90 6.40 8.48
C GLN A 169 11.66 4.89 8.39
N SER A 170 12.68 4.10 8.04
CA SER A 170 12.56 2.66 7.74
C SER A 170 13.38 1.76 8.65
N ILE A 171 14.02 2.32 9.69
CA ILE A 171 14.90 1.64 10.65
C ILE A 171 14.37 1.85 12.07
#